data_AF-A0A4Q4XL16-F1
#
_entry.id   AF-A0A4Q4XL16-F1
#
_cell.length_a   1.000
_cell.length_b   1.000
_cell.length_c   1.000
_cell.angle_alpha   90.00
_cell.angle_beta   90.00
_cell.angle_gamma   90.00
#
_symmetry.space_group_name_H-M   'P 1'
#
loop_
_entity.id
_entity.type
_entity.pdbx_description
1 polymer ?
#
loop_
_entity_poly.entity_id
_entity_poly.type
_entity_poly.pdbx_seq_one_letter_code
_entity_poly.pdbx_strand_id
1 'polypeptide(L)'
;MLASFARTNTDGNGYSTHVAGIIGSASYDVAKATTIFGVKVFDNSGFGTYIAVITGMDFVTSNYTNRECLNGIFVNMSRGGSFSVTANAAAVNMVTKSVFLAVAAGNDYNDA
;
A
#
# COMPACT_ATOMS: atom_id res chain seq x y z
N MET A 1 -0.38 -0.12 -12.59
CA MET A 1 -1.42 -0.72 -11.74
C MET A 1 -1.34 -2.22 -11.86
N LEU A 2 -1.43 -2.98 -10.77
CA LEU A 2 -1.21 -4.44 -10.77
C LEU A 2 -2.44 -5.25 -10.39
N ALA A 3 -3.19 -4.76 -9.41
CA ALA A 3 -4.41 -5.39 -8.94
C ALA A 3 -5.34 -4.31 -8.37
N SER A 4 -6.64 -4.55 -8.48
CA SER A 4 -7.65 -3.76 -7.80
C SER A 4 -8.66 -4.66 -7.11
N PHE A 5 -8.94 -4.28 -5.86
CA PHE A 5 -9.95 -4.86 -5.00
C PHE A 5 -11.07 -3.83 -4.74
N ALA A 6 -11.13 -2.76 -5.53
CA ALA A 6 -12.04 -1.62 -5.38
C ALA A 6 -12.87 -1.31 -6.64
N ARG A 7 -13.22 -2.33 -7.42
CA ARG A 7 -14.06 -2.31 -8.64
C ARG A 7 -13.54 -1.50 -9.84
N THR A 8 -12.56 -0.61 -9.67
CA THR A 8 -11.94 0.19 -10.74
C THR A 8 -10.43 0.11 -10.68
N ASN A 9 -9.73 0.30 -11.79
CA ASN A 9 -8.26 0.27 -11.84
C ASN A 9 -7.61 1.66 -11.80
N THR A 10 -8.39 2.72 -11.96
CA THR A 10 -7.92 4.10 -11.97
C THR A 10 -8.00 4.69 -10.57
N ASP A 11 -7.00 5.51 -10.20
CA ASP A 11 -7.14 6.37 -9.03
C ASP A 11 -8.05 7.56 -9.38
N GLY A 12 -9.33 7.47 -8.99
CA GLY A 12 -10.27 8.58 -9.10
C GLY A 12 -10.32 9.49 -7.88
N ASN A 13 -9.58 9.17 -6.82
CA ASN A 13 -9.50 10.02 -5.61
C ASN A 13 -8.31 10.99 -5.69
N GLY A 14 -7.21 10.55 -6.30
CA GLY A 14 -5.96 11.30 -6.45
C GLY A 14 -4.99 11.14 -5.27
N TYR A 15 -5.48 10.65 -4.12
CA TYR A 15 -4.65 10.43 -2.93
C TYR A 15 -3.49 9.46 -3.20
N SER A 16 -3.74 8.32 -3.84
CA SER A 16 -2.70 7.32 -4.10
C SER A 16 -1.69 7.83 -5.13
N THR A 17 -2.14 8.55 -6.16
CA THR A 17 -1.26 9.21 -7.14
C THR A 17 -0.40 10.28 -6.47
N HIS A 18 -0.95 11.08 -5.55
CA HIS A 18 -0.18 12.08 -4.81
C HIS A 18 0.92 11.43 -3.96
N VAL A 19 0.56 10.39 -3.18
CA VAL A 19 1.50 9.66 -2.33
C VAL A 19 2.56 8.94 -3.17
N ALA A 20 2.17 8.30 -4.28
CA ALA A 20 3.11 7.71 -5.22
C ALA A 20 4.10 8.76 -5.78
N GLY A 21 3.63 9.98 -6.02
CA GLY A 21 4.47 11.08 -6.49
C GLY A 21 5.52 11.56 -5.50
N ILE A 22 5.28 11.44 -4.19
CA ILE A 22 6.30 11.74 -3.17
C ILE A 22 7.41 10.66 -3.15
N ILE A 23 7.05 9.43 -3.51
CA ILE A 23 7.95 8.26 -3.45
C ILE A 23 8.83 8.16 -4.72
N GLY A 24 8.21 8.18 -5.91
CA GLY A 24 8.87 7.92 -7.20
C GLY A 24 8.48 8.84 -8.42
N SER A 25 7.96 10.08 -8.25
CA SER A 25 7.93 11.09 -9.32
C SER A 25 9.24 11.84 -9.60
N ALA A 26 9.50 12.12 -10.88
CA ALA A 26 10.67 12.88 -11.33
C ALA A 26 10.90 14.24 -10.60
N SER A 27 9.84 14.92 -10.14
CA SER A 27 9.93 16.28 -9.59
C SER A 27 9.98 16.36 -8.06
N TYR A 28 9.28 15.49 -7.33
CA TYR A 28 8.99 15.70 -5.89
C TYR A 28 9.55 14.60 -4.97
N ASP A 29 10.53 13.86 -5.47
CA ASP A 29 10.87 12.53 -4.98
C ASP A 29 11.92 12.34 -3.91
N VAL A 30 11.71 11.24 -3.16
CA VAL A 30 12.73 10.56 -2.37
C VAL A 30 13.53 9.53 -3.21
N ALA A 31 12.89 8.71 -4.05
CA ALA A 31 13.54 7.58 -4.75
C ALA A 31 13.27 7.56 -6.27
N LYS A 32 13.86 8.51 -7.01
CA LYS A 32 13.63 8.79 -8.45
C LYS A 32 13.76 7.61 -9.42
N ALA A 33 14.55 6.59 -9.08
CA ALA A 33 14.78 5.44 -9.93
C ALA A 33 13.96 4.20 -9.50
N THR A 34 13.06 4.34 -8.53
CA THR A 34 12.22 3.23 -8.07
C THR A 34 11.12 2.91 -9.08
N THR A 35 10.70 1.65 -9.10
CA THR A 35 9.52 1.23 -9.88
C THR A 35 8.28 1.28 -8.99
N ILE A 36 7.28 2.08 -9.37
CA ILE A 36 6.02 2.19 -8.63
C ILE A 36 5.00 1.15 -9.10
N PHE A 37 4.42 0.48 -8.12
CA PHE A 37 3.45 -0.58 -8.28
C PHE A 37 2.16 -0.24 -7.53
N GLY A 38 1.07 -0.05 -8.26
CA GLY A 38 -0.24 0.25 -7.66
C GLY A 38 -1.03 -1.00 -7.32
N VAL A 39 -1.47 -1.11 -6.07
CA VAL A 39 -2.48 -2.09 -5.59
C VAL A 39 -3.61 -1.32 -4.95
N LYS A 40 -4.80 -1.32 -5.56
CA LYS A 40 -5.91 -0.48 -5.11
C LYS A 40 -6.85 -1.27 -4.21
N VAL A 41 -6.99 -0.77 -2.98
CA VAL A 41 -7.87 -1.34 -1.94
C VAL A 41 -8.94 -0.35 -1.47
N PHE A 42 -8.88 0.90 -1.94
CA PHE A 42 -9.86 1.96 -1.70
C PHE A 42 -10.51 2.37 -3.02
N ASP A 43 -11.81 2.68 -3.00
CA ASP A 43 -12.57 3.17 -4.14
C ASP A 43 -12.20 4.63 -4.49
N ASN A 44 -12.92 5.24 -5.45
CA ASN A 44 -12.63 6.60 -5.89
C ASN A 44 -13.09 7.68 -4.90
N SER A 45 -13.94 7.33 -3.94
CA SER A 45 -14.32 8.19 -2.82
C SER A 45 -13.37 8.02 -1.62
N GLY A 46 -12.39 7.11 -1.73
CA GLY A 46 -11.41 6.80 -0.70
C GLY A 46 -11.89 5.77 0.33
N PHE A 47 -13.06 5.15 0.16
CA PHE A 47 -13.56 4.14 1.09
C PHE A 47 -13.03 2.75 0.73
N GLY A 48 -12.80 1.93 1.76
CA GLY A 48 -12.26 0.58 1.61
C GLY A 48 -12.66 -0.27 2.79
N THR A 49 -12.70 -1.59 2.60
CA THR A 49 -13.00 -2.54 3.66
C THR A 49 -11.72 -3.21 4.14
N TYR A 50 -11.69 -3.66 5.39
CA TYR A 50 -10.57 -4.48 5.88
C TYR A 50 -10.35 -5.71 5.01
N ILE A 51 -11.42 -6.33 4.49
CA ILE A 51 -11.32 -7.47 3.58
C ILE A 51 -10.53 -7.09 2.32
N ALA A 52 -10.84 -5.95 1.70
CA ALA A 52 -10.12 -5.50 0.51
C ALA A 52 -8.65 -5.15 0.82
N VAL A 53 -8.39 -4.51 1.96
CA VAL A 53 -7.02 -4.17 2.40
C VAL A 53 -6.19 -5.42 2.64
N ILE A 54 -6.70 -6.36 3.44
CA ILE A 54 -6.05 -7.64 3.76
C ILE A 54 -5.80 -8.43 2.47
N THR A 55 -6.80 -8.54 1.59
CA THR A 55 -6.64 -9.24 0.30
C THR A 55 -5.54 -8.59 -0.55
N GLY A 56 -5.44 -7.25 -0.54
CA GLY A 56 -4.36 -6.53 -1.21
C GLY A 56 -2.98 -6.80 -0.60
N MET A 57 -2.88 -6.88 0.73
CA MET A 57 -1.64 -7.24 1.44
C MET A 57 -1.21 -8.66 1.11
N ASP A 58 -2.13 -9.61 1.12
CA ASP A 58 -1.87 -11.00 0.76
C ASP A 58 -1.47 -11.14 -0.71
N PHE A 59 -2.08 -10.36 -1.61
CA PHE A 59 -1.68 -10.29 -3.01
C PHE A 59 -0.22 -9.82 -3.15
N VAL A 60 0.17 -8.74 -2.47
CA VAL A 60 1.56 -8.26 -2.49
C VAL A 60 2.51 -9.31 -1.92
N THR A 61 2.15 -9.91 -0.78
CA THR A 61 2.98 -10.92 -0.10
C THR A 61 3.20 -12.17 -0.94
N SER A 62 2.21 -12.58 -1.74
CA SER A 62 2.29 -13.76 -2.61
C SER A 62 2.92 -13.49 -3.98
N ASN A 63 2.75 -12.30 -4.53
CA ASN A 63 3.18 -12.00 -5.90
C ASN A 63 4.51 -11.27 -6.02
N TYR A 64 5.11 -10.81 -4.92
CA TYR A 64 6.32 -9.99 -5.04
C TYR A 64 7.52 -10.76 -5.62
N THR A 65 7.61 -12.07 -5.41
CA THR A 65 8.71 -12.91 -5.92
C THR A 65 8.69 -13.03 -7.45
N ASN A 66 7.56 -12.74 -8.08
CA ASN A 66 7.43 -12.73 -9.54
C ASN A 66 8.00 -11.46 -10.17
N ARG A 67 8.64 -10.58 -9.38
CA ARG A 67 9.24 -9.34 -9.86
C ARG A 67 10.72 -9.27 -9.54
N GLU A 68 11.47 -8.74 -10.50
CA GLU A 68 12.89 -8.44 -10.34
C GLU A 68 13.06 -7.16 -9.52
N CYS A 69 12.94 -7.29 -8.20
CA CYS A 69 13.21 -6.21 -7.24
C CYS A 69 14.49 -6.53 -6.46
N LEU A 70 15.64 -6.46 -7.15
CA LEU A 70 16.95 -6.89 -6.61
C LEU A 70 17.38 -6.13 -5.34
N ASN A 71 16.93 -4.89 -5.18
CA ASN A 71 17.26 -4.03 -4.04
C ASN A 71 16.23 -4.12 -2.90
N GLY A 72 15.36 -5.12 -2.92
CA GLY A 72 14.29 -5.30 -1.95
C GLY A 72 12.98 -4.63 -2.36
N ILE A 73 11.97 -4.80 -1.51
CA ILE A 73 10.60 -4.32 -1.75
C ILE A 73 10.15 -3.46 -0.59
N PHE A 74 9.61 -2.30 -0.95
CA PHE A 74 9.01 -1.33 -0.06
C PHE A 74 7.50 -1.24 -0.35
N VAL A 75 6.69 -1.27 0.69
CA VAL A 75 5.25 -1.04 0.63
C VAL A 75 4.90 0.12 1.54
N ASN A 76 4.23 1.11 0.97
CA ASN A 76 3.67 2.22 1.70
C ASN A 76 2.15 2.09 1.80
N MET A 77 1.64 2.12 3.02
CA MET A 77 0.22 2.07 3.35
C MET A 77 -0.17 3.31 4.17
N SER A 78 -0.29 4.45 3.49
CA SER A 78 -0.56 5.75 4.12
C SER A 78 -1.99 5.94 4.65
N ARG A 79 -2.73 4.86 4.89
CA ARG A 79 -4.06 4.90 5.47
C ARG A 79 -4.27 3.68 6.36
N GLY A 80 -4.57 3.95 7.63
CA GLY A 80 -4.96 2.95 8.61
C GLY A 80 -6.46 2.98 8.89
N GLY A 81 -6.84 2.34 9.98
CA GLY A 81 -8.18 2.36 10.55
C GLY A 81 -8.11 1.90 12.01
N SER A 82 -9.26 1.61 12.62
CA SER A 82 -9.32 1.03 13.96
C SER A 82 -8.50 -0.26 14.10
N PHE A 83 -8.18 -0.64 15.34
CA PHE A 83 -7.45 -1.87 15.62
C PHE A 83 -8.14 -3.11 15.01
N SER A 84 -7.34 -3.95 14.35
CA SER A 84 -7.80 -5.22 13.77
C SER A 84 -6.71 -6.26 13.89
N VAL A 85 -6.97 -7.33 14.66
CA VAL A 85 -6.04 -8.46 14.82
C VAL A 85 -5.68 -9.07 13.47
N THR A 86 -6.67 -9.24 12.59
CA THR A 86 -6.48 -9.86 11.28
C THR A 86 -5.68 -8.97 10.33
N ALA A 87 -5.91 -7.65 10.33
CA ALA A 87 -5.12 -6.73 9.51
C ALA A 87 -3.67 -6.65 10.01
N ASN A 88 -3.48 -6.64 11.34
CA ASN A 88 -2.16 -6.63 11.94
C ASN A 88 -1.40 -7.94 11.66
N ALA A 89 -2.09 -9.09 11.68
CA ALA A 89 -1.49 -10.36 11.28
C ALA A 89 -1.03 -10.36 9.81
N ALA A 90 -1.81 -9.78 8.90
CA ALA A 90 -1.40 -9.60 7.51
C ALA A 90 -0.16 -8.69 7.40
N ALA A 91 -0.07 -7.62 8.19
CA ALA A 91 1.10 -6.74 8.22
C ALA A 91 2.36 -7.48 8.71
N VAL A 92 2.23 -8.26 9.80
CA VAL A 92 3.32 -9.10 10.31
C VAL A 92 3.78 -10.12 9.27
N ASN A 93 2.85 -10.70 8.50
CA ASN A 93 3.17 -11.64 7.43
C ASN A 93 4.00 -10.98 6.32
N MET A 94 3.67 -9.75 5.90
CA MET A 94 4.46 -8.98 4.93
C MET A 94 5.90 -8.80 5.41
N VAL A 95 6.08 -8.33 6.64
CA VAL A 95 7.40 -8.07 7.23
C VAL A 95 8.21 -9.37 7.37
N THR A 96 7.56 -10.46 7.78
CA THR A 96 8.19 -11.78 7.89
C THR A 96 8.66 -12.32 6.53
N LYS A 97 8.06 -11.86 5.43
CA LYS A 97 8.46 -12.15 4.06
C LYS A 97 9.45 -11.14 3.49
N SER A 98 10.13 -10.38 4.34
CA SER A 98 11.15 -9.37 3.97
C SER A 98 10.62 -8.20 3.14
N VAL A 99 9.31 -7.90 3.25
CA VAL A 99 8.73 -6.68 2.70
C VAL A 99 8.88 -5.57 3.73
N PHE A 100 9.56 -4.47 3.38
CA PHE A 100 9.59 -3.29 4.23
C PHE A 100 8.23 -2.61 4.16
N LEU A 101 7.47 -2.62 5.26
CA LEU A 101 6.13 -2.04 5.35
C LEU A 101 6.17 -0.73 6.15
N ALA A 102 5.84 0.38 5.50
CA ALA A 102 5.58 1.66 6.14
C ALA A 102 4.07 1.92 6.23
N VAL A 103 3.59 2.33 7.40
CA VAL A 103 2.17 2.62 7.66
C VAL A 103 2.00 4.00 8.26
N ALA A 104 0.87 4.65 8.00
CA ALA A 104 0.51 5.89 8.70
C ALA A 104 0.04 5.58 10.12
N ALA A 105 0.46 6.40 11.10
CA ALA A 105 0.02 6.30 12.49
C ALA A 105 -1.48 6.63 12.70
N GLY A 106 -2.06 7.42 11.79
CA GLY A 106 -3.43 7.93 11.93
C GLY A 106 -3.44 9.43 12.18
N ASN A 107 -4.59 10.05 11.91
CA ASN A 107 -4.77 11.51 11.96
C ASN A 107 -5.86 11.91 12.98
N ASP A 108 -6.11 11.03 13.95
CA ASP A 108 -7.25 11.14 14.88
C ASP A 108 -6.88 11.85 16.20
N TYR A 109 -5.66 12.40 16.30
CA TYR A 109 -5.13 13.07 17.51
C TYR A 109 -5.14 12.18 18.77
N ASN A 110 -5.01 10.87 18.59
CA ASN A 110 -4.98 9.88 19.65
C ASN A 110 -3.61 9.17 19.69
N ASP A 111 -3.45 8.25 20.63
CA ASP A 111 -2.33 7.32 20.65
C ASP A 111 -2.26 6.54 19.32
N ALA A 112 -1.03 6.34 18.86
CA ALA A 112 -0.72 5.71 17.58
C ALA A 112 -0.72 4.17 17.68
#